data_AF-A0A356F7Y2-F1
#
_entry.id   AF-A0A356F7Y2-F1
#
_cell.length_a   1.000
_cell.length_b   1.000
_cell.length_c   1.000
_cell.angle_alpha   90.00
_cell.angle_beta   90.00
_cell.angle_gamma   90.00
#
_symmetry.space_group_name_H-M   'P 1'
#
loop_
_entity.id
_entity.type
_entity.pdbx_description
1 polymer ?
#
loop_
_entity_poly.entity_id
_entity_poly.type
_entity_poly.pdbx_seq_one_letter_code
_entity_poly.pdbx_strand_id
1 'polypeptide(L)' 'MNEEALQDRTIVVTRPESRSAELSSRLEELGAKVFRVPSIRFSRSADAGPWKETIARKDDFTHVIFT' A
#
# COMPACT_ATOMS: atom_id res chain seq x y z
N MET A 1 -20.00 17.91 3.58
CA MET A 1 -18.87 17.45 2.73
C MET A 1 -19.46 17.11 1.39
N ASN A 2 -18.89 17.57 0.28
CA ASN A 2 -19.54 17.45 -1.03
C ASN A 2 -19.45 15.99 -1.49
N GLU A 3 -20.58 15.27 -1.45
CA GLU A 3 -20.63 13.81 -1.68
C GLU A 3 -20.22 13.42 -3.11
N GLU A 4 -20.17 14.36 -4.05
CA GLU A 4 -19.79 14.11 -5.46
C GLU A 4 -18.55 14.90 -5.90
N ALA A 5 -17.59 15.12 -5.00
CA ALA A 5 -16.40 15.94 -5.29
C ALA A 5 -15.57 15.44 -6.51
N LEU A 6 -15.75 14.18 -6.94
CA LEU A 6 -15.02 13.54 -8.02
C LEU A 6 -15.91 13.13 -9.20
N GLN A 7 -17.11 13.70 -9.33
CA GLN A 7 -18.00 13.45 -10.47
C GLN A 7 -17.29 13.59 -11.82
N ASP A 8 -17.57 12.67 -12.74
CA ASP A 8 -17.00 12.58 -14.10
C ASP A 8 -15.47 12.40 -14.15
N ARG A 9 -14.81 12.14 -13.02
CA ARG A 9 -13.38 11.81 -12.99
C ARG A 9 -13.17 10.31 -13.15
N THR A 10 -12.24 9.97 -14.04
CA THR A 10 -11.71 8.61 -14.15
C THR A 10 -10.36 8.55 -13.45
N ILE A 11 -10.20 7.63 -12.50
CA ILE A 11 -9.00 7.50 -11.67
C ILE A 11 -8.44 6.09 -11.82
N VAL A 12 -7.12 5.99 -12.07
CA VAL A 12 -6.40 4.73 -12.07
C VAL A 12 -5.71 4.54 -10.74
N VAL A 13 -6.00 3.43 -10.06
CA VAL A 13 -5.38 3.05 -8.79
C VAL A 13 -4.32 1.99 -9.06
N THR A 14 -3.06 2.34 -8.86
CA THR A 14 -1.90 1.46 -9.12
C THR A 14 -1.38 0.71 -7.89
N ARG A 15 -2.02 0.92 -6.74
CA ARG A 15 -1.66 0.34 -5.44
C ARG A 15 -1.70 -1.20 -5.48
N PRO A 16 -0.95 -1.87 -4.59
CA PRO A 16 -1.04 -3.32 -4.42
C PRO A 16 -2.47 -3.80 -4.24
N GLU A 17 -2.75 -5.03 -4.70
CA GLU A 17 -4.07 -5.65 -4.58
C GLU A 17 -4.57 -5.61 -3.13
N SER A 18 -3.70 -5.94 -2.17
CA SER A 18 -4.01 -5.97 -0.74
C SER A 18 -4.28 -4.59 -0.11
N ARG A 19 -4.03 -3.48 -0.81
CA ARG A 19 -4.13 -2.11 -0.27
C ARG A 19 -4.89 -1.14 -1.18
N SER A 20 -5.63 -1.64 -2.16
CA SER A 20 -6.35 -0.80 -3.14
C SER A 20 -7.87 -0.80 -2.96
N ALA A 21 -8.46 -1.80 -2.31
CA ALA A 21 -9.92 -1.92 -2.19
C ALA A 21 -10.55 -0.72 -1.46
N GLU A 22 -10.12 -0.44 -0.23
CA GLU A 22 -10.67 0.67 0.59
C GLU A 22 -10.55 2.04 -0.10
N LEU A 23 -9.41 2.31 -0.74
CA LEU A 23 -9.22 3.56 -1.48
C LEU A 23 -10.18 3.62 -2.68
N SER A 24 -10.35 2.52 -3.42
CA SER A 24 -11.22 2.49 -4.59
C SER A 24 -12.66 2.77 -4.19
N SER A 25 -13.16 2.12 -3.13
CA SER A 25 -14.51 2.34 -2.62
C SER A 25 -14.74 3.80 -2.22
N ARG A 26 -13.80 4.42 -1.49
CA ARG A 26 -13.92 5.84 -1.12
C ARG A 26 -13.91 6.80 -2.31
N LEU A 27 -13.17 6.47 -3.37
CA LEU A 27 -13.15 7.28 -4.59
C LEU A 27 -14.45 7.13 -5.39
N GLU A 28 -15.00 5.92 -5.44
CA GLU A 28 -16.30 5.64 -6.06
C GLU A 28 -17.44 6.31 -5.29
N GLU A 29 -17.41 6.29 -3.95
CA GLU A 29 -18.34 7.02 -3.08
C GLU A 29 -18.34 8.53 -3.34
N LEU A 30 -17.22 9.08 -3.81
CA LEU A 30 -17.07 10.49 -4.19
C LEU A 30 -17.47 10.79 -5.64
N GLY A 31 -17.99 9.80 -6.38
CA GLY A 31 -18.46 9.93 -7.77
C GLY A 31 -17.43 9.60 -8.86
N ALA A 32 -16.25 9.09 -8.49
CA ALA A 32 -15.23 8.73 -9.48
C ALA A 32 -15.50 7.37 -10.14
N LYS A 33 -15.13 7.23 -11.41
CA LYS A 33 -14.95 5.93 -12.07
C LYS A 33 -13.54 5.42 -11.80
N VAL A 34 -13.40 4.27 -11.12
CA VAL A 34 -12.09 3.74 -10.73
C VAL A 34 -11.67 2.54 -11.58
N PHE A 35 -10.42 2.56 -12.05
CA PHE A 35 -9.76 1.39 -12.63
C PHE A 35 -8.64 0.92 -11.71
N ARG A 36 -8.73 -0.32 -11.22
CA ARG A 36 -7.68 -0.93 -10.42
C ARG A 36 -6.67 -1.62 -11.35
N VAL A 37 -5.43 -1.15 -11.33
CA VAL A 37 -4.32 -1.70 -12.12
C VAL A 37 -3.13 -1.96 -11.18
N PRO A 38 -3.15 -3.05 -10.40
CA PRO A 38 -2.12 -3.31 -9.40
C PRO A 38 -0.75 -3.45 -10.05
N SER A 39 0.14 -2.49 -9.77
CA SER A 39 1.48 -2.41 -10.38
C SER A 39 2.61 -2.83 -9.41
N ILE A 40 2.27 -3.02 -8.14
CA ILE A 40 3.21 -3.35 -7.07
C ILE A 40 2.72 -4.62 -6.37
N ARG A 41 3.64 -5.55 -6.11
CA ARG A 41 3.39 -6.76 -5.31
C ARG A 41 4.41 -6.84 -4.19
N PHE A 42 3.94 -7.14 -2.98
CA PHE A 42 4.82 -7.52 -1.89
C PHE A 42 5.14 -9.01 -2.00
N SER A 43 6.44 -9.35 -1.98
CA SER A 43 6.93 -10.72 -1.93
C SER A 43 7.95 -10.83 -0.80
N ARG A 44 8.25 -12.07 -0.39
CA ARG A 44 9.40 -12.31 0.49
C ARG A 44 10.68 -11.88 -0.20
N SER A 45 11.64 -11.37 0.57
CA SER A 45 12.99 -11.12 0.07
C SER A 45 13.60 -12.43 -0.43
N ALA A 46 14.27 -12.39 -1.57
CA ALA A 46 14.96 -13.55 -2.13
C ALA A 46 16.11 -14.00 -1.23
N ASP A 47 16.75 -13.04 -0.56
CA ASP A 47 17.78 -13.30 0.44
C ASP A 47 17.37 -12.75 1.81
N ALA A 48 17.44 -13.62 2.81
CA ALA A 48 17.15 -13.31 4.21
C ALA A 48 18.43 -13.25 5.07
N GLY A 49 19.61 -13.49 4.51
CA GLY A 49 20.90 -13.45 5.20
C GLY A 49 21.12 -12.14 5.99
N PRO A 50 21.00 -10.97 5.33
CA PRO A 50 21.17 -9.69 6.01
C PRO A 50 20.20 -9.48 7.19
N TRP A 51 18.96 -9.98 7.07
CA TRP A 51 17.99 -9.93 8.15
C TRP A 51 18.39 -10.81 9.34
N LYS A 52 18.87 -12.03 9.08
CA LYS A 52 19.33 -12.95 10.13
C LYS A 52 20.53 -12.40 10.89
N GLU A 53 21.51 -11.85 10.17
CA GLU A 53 22.69 -11.22 10.77
C GLU A 53 22.33 -10.02 11.64
N THR A 54 21.41 -9.17 11.15
CA THR A 54 20.92 -8.00 11.89
C THR A 54 20.21 -8.42 13.17
N ILE A 55 19.33 -9.45 13.09
CA ILE A 55 18.61 -9.98 14.25
C ILE A 55 19.56 -10.62 15.27
N ALA A 56 20.62 -11.30 14.82
CA ALA A 56 21.63 -11.86 15.72
C ALA A 56 22.33 -10.79 16.57
N ARG A 57 22.39 -9.56 16.06
CA ARG A 57 22.94 -8.36 16.72
C ARG A 57 21.87 -7.44 17.30
N LYS A 58 20.65 -7.94 17.55
CA LYS A 58 19.52 -7.10 18.03
C LYS A 58 19.87 -6.27 19.28
N ASP A 59 20.76 -6.78 20.12
CA ASP A 59 21.16 -6.15 21.38
C ASP A 59 22.07 -4.91 21.16
N ASP A 60 22.58 -4.70 19.93
CA ASP A 60 23.31 -3.49 19.52
C ASP A 60 22.36 -2.29 19.29
N PHE A 61 21.07 -2.55 19.11
CA PHE A 61 20.07 -1.54 18.77
C PHE A 61 19.24 -1.18 20.01
N THR A 62 19.01 0.12 20.22
CA THR A 62 18.14 0.59 21.30
C THR A 62 16.66 0.67 20.88
N HIS A 63 16.39 0.73 19.58
CA HIS A 63 15.03 0.91 19.03
C HIS A 63 14.87 0.15 17.71
N VAL A 64 13.64 -0.30 17.45
CA VAL A 64 13.20 -0.88 16.17
C VAL A 64 11.90 -0.20 15.76
N ILE A 65 11.80 0.26 14.51
CA ILE A 65 10.66 1.02 13.99
C ILE A 65 10.00 0.23 12.86
N PHE A 66 8.67 0.13 12.91
CA PHE A 66 7.83 -0.45 11.86
C PHE A 66 6.90 0.63 11.30
N THR A 67 6.79 0.73 9.98
CA THR A 67 5.99 1.72 9.24
C THR A 67 4.83 1.11 8.49
#